data_AF-A0AA88T5S4-F1
#
_entry.id   AF-A0AA88T5S4-F1
#
_cell.length_a   1.000
_cell.length_b   1.000
_cell.length_c   1.000
_cell.angle_alpha   90.00
_cell.angle_beta   90.00
_cell.angle_gamma   90.00
#
_symmetry.space_group_name_H-M   'P 1'
#
loop_
_entity.id
_entity.type
_entity.pdbx_description
1 polymer ?
#
loop_
_entity_poly.entity_id
_entity_poly.type
_entity_poly.pdbx_seq_one_letter_code
_entity_poly.pdbx_strand_id
1 'polypeptide(L)'
;MAPKYTDLELAINTIVTQFHAASANEAPTLTVKEFQEMLSKELPSVNPKDEEGLNQMLKEMEVPEGQGVTFENFWKLVNSIASTQCGLLQKDKSVKCTCLLL
;
A
#
# COMPACT_ATOMS: atom_id res chain seq x y z
N MET A 1 -18.09 -25.36 11.85
CA MET A 1 -16.84 -25.14 11.08
C MET A 1 -16.72 -23.65 10.86
N ALA A 2 -15.61 -23.03 11.27
CA ALA A 2 -15.35 -21.64 10.87
C ALA A 2 -15.17 -21.59 9.35
N PRO A 3 -15.67 -20.56 8.64
CA PRO A 3 -15.49 -20.45 7.20
C PRO A 3 -13.99 -20.42 6.88
N LYS A 4 -13.57 -21.24 5.91
CA LYS A 4 -12.18 -21.24 5.42
C LYS A 4 -12.06 -20.10 4.40
N TYR A 5 -11.42 -19.00 4.81
CA TYR A 5 -11.12 -17.89 3.92
C TYR A 5 -10.10 -18.31 2.86
N THR A 6 -10.26 -17.79 1.65
CA THR A 6 -9.28 -17.85 0.56
C THR A 6 -8.11 -16.91 0.83
N ASP A 7 -6.99 -17.11 0.13
CA ASP A 7 -5.80 -16.25 0.28
C ASP A 7 -6.11 -14.77 -0.05
N LEU A 8 -7.02 -14.52 -1.00
CA LEU A 8 -7.45 -13.16 -1.35
C LEU A 8 -8.30 -12.51 -0.25
N GLU A 9 -9.23 -13.27 0.34
CA GLU A 9 -10.01 -12.77 1.49
C GLU A 9 -9.12 -12.50 2.70
N LEU A 10 -8.12 -13.36 2.94
CA LEU A 10 -7.13 -13.17 4.00
C LEU A 10 -6.24 -11.94 3.74
N ALA A 11 -5.83 -11.71 2.49
CA ALA A 11 -5.07 -10.51 2.13
C ALA A 11 -5.89 -9.23 2.37
N ILE A 12 -7.16 -9.20 1.96
CA ILE A 12 -8.06 -8.07 2.22
C ILE A 12 -8.23 -7.85 3.72
N ASN A 13 -8.49 -8.93 4.48
CA ASN A 13 -8.60 -8.86 5.94
C ASN A 13 -7.31 -8.32 6.58
N THR A 14 -6.14 -8.76 6.11
CA THR A 14 -4.85 -8.27 6.58
C THR A 14 -4.69 -6.77 6.33
N ILE A 15 -5.02 -6.28 5.13
CA ILE A 15 -4.95 -4.85 4.80
C ILE A 15 -5.80 -4.02 5.75
N VAL A 16 -7.05 -4.44 5.98
CA VAL A 16 -7.98 -3.73 6.87
C VAL A 16 -7.51 -3.79 8.34
N THR A 17 -7.10 -4.97 8.80
CA THR A 17 -6.69 -5.19 10.19
C THR A 17 -5.42 -4.42 10.53
N GLN A 18 -4.42 -4.40 9.65
CA GLN A 18 -3.17 -3.66 9.92
C GLN A 18 -3.42 -2.15 9.95
N PHE A 19 -4.27 -1.63 9.07
CA PHE A 19 -4.65 -0.22 9.11
C PHE A 19 -5.33 0.15 10.44
N HIS A 20 -6.31 -0.65 10.88
CA HIS A 20 -6.98 -0.41 12.16
C HIS A 20 -6.02 -0.52 13.35
N ALA A 21 -5.15 -1.53 13.36
CA ALA A 21 -4.19 -1.77 14.43
C ALA A 21 -3.10 -0.71 14.54
N ALA A 22 -2.85 0.06 13.47
CA ALA A 22 -1.89 1.17 13.48
C ALA A 22 -2.41 2.41 14.21
N SER A 23 -3.72 2.53 14.43
CA SER A 23 -4.30 3.65 15.16
C SER A 23 -4.21 3.42 16.66
N ALA A 24 -3.81 4.44 17.44
CA ALA A 24 -3.61 4.31 18.88
C ALA A 24 -4.91 4.01 19.69
N ASN A 25 -6.09 4.06 19.07
CA ASN A 25 -7.39 3.82 19.71
C ASN A 25 -8.45 3.22 18.76
N GLU A 26 -8.06 2.42 17.77
CA GLU A 26 -8.98 1.93 16.72
C GLU A 26 -9.73 3.08 16.00
N ALA A 27 -9.08 4.24 15.92
CA ALA A 27 -9.62 5.44 15.31
C ALA A 27 -9.84 5.21 13.81
N PRO A 28 -10.83 5.92 13.20
CA PRO A 28 -11.12 5.78 11.77
C PRO A 28 -10.02 6.37 10.87
N THR A 29 -9.04 7.06 11.44
CA THR A 29 -7.93 7.70 10.73
C THR A 29 -6.62 7.48 11.48
N LEU A 30 -5.52 7.53 10.74
CA LEU A 30 -4.17 7.54 11.26
C LEU A 30 -3.61 8.96 11.21
N THR A 31 -2.92 9.38 12.27
CA THR A 31 -2.01 10.51 12.17
C THR A 31 -0.90 10.20 11.17
N VAL A 32 -0.24 11.25 10.64
CA VAL A 32 0.91 11.07 9.72
C VAL A 32 2.00 10.20 10.35
N LYS A 33 2.21 10.33 11.67
CA LYS A 33 3.19 9.54 12.41
C LYS A 33 2.78 8.06 12.51
N GLU A 34 1.55 7.77 12.92
CA GLU A 34 1.04 6.38 12.98
C GLU A 34 1.08 5.73 11.60
N PHE A 35 0.73 6.48 10.56
CA PHE A 35 0.83 6.00 9.17
C PHE A 35 2.27 5.69 8.77
N GLN A 36 3.23 6.56 9.09
CA GLN A 36 4.66 6.32 8.81
C GLN A 36 5.21 5.11 9.58
N GLU A 37 4.79 4.91 10.83
CA GLU A 37 5.15 3.74 11.63
C GLU A 37 4.56 2.46 11.01
N MET A 38 3.31 2.49 10.56
CA MET A 38 2.67 1.39 9.85
C MET A 38 3.42 1.03 8.57
N LEU A 39 3.78 2.02 7.75
CA LEU A 39 4.57 1.81 6.52
C LEU A 39 5.92 1.18 6.83
N SER A 40 6.60 1.67 7.86
CA SER A 40 7.91 1.14 8.27
C SER A 40 7.85 -0.34 8.67
N LYS A 41 6.73 -0.78 9.27
CA LYS A 41 6.53 -2.13 9.78
C LYS A 41 5.99 -3.10 8.73
N GLU A 42 4.93 -2.70 8.04
CA GLU A 42 4.15 -3.59 7.16
C GLU A 42 4.56 -3.47 5.68
N LEU A 43 5.11 -2.33 5.26
CA LEU A 43 5.48 -2.03 3.87
C LEU A 43 6.87 -1.36 3.76
N PRO A 44 7.94 -1.96 4.32
CA PRO A 44 9.25 -1.30 4.42
C PRO A 44 9.88 -0.94 3.06
N SER A 45 9.48 -1.62 1.98
CA SER A 45 9.97 -1.35 0.62
C SER A 45 9.38 -0.07 -0.01
N VAL A 46 8.22 0.39 0.46
CA VAL A 46 7.56 1.61 -0.04
C VAL A 46 7.68 2.77 0.95
N ASN A 47 8.19 2.52 2.15
CA ASN A 47 8.35 3.53 3.18
C ASN A 47 9.30 4.66 2.72
N PRO A 48 8.86 5.93 2.72
CA PRO A 48 9.72 7.07 2.42
C PRO A 48 10.90 7.18 3.40
N LYS A 49 12.06 7.61 2.90
CA LYS A 49 13.28 7.77 3.71
C LYS A 49 13.36 9.11 4.43
N ASP A 50 12.59 10.09 3.98
CA ASP A 50 12.59 11.46 4.46
C ASP A 50 11.17 12.04 4.50
N GLU A 51 11.03 13.19 5.15
CA GLU A 51 9.75 13.88 5.29
C GLU A 51 9.21 14.41 3.96
N GLU A 52 10.09 14.76 3.01
CA GLU A 52 9.69 15.25 1.69
C GLU A 52 8.99 14.15 0.89
N GLY A 53 9.56 12.94 0.86
CA GLY A 53 8.96 11.77 0.24
C GLY A 53 7.65 11.35 0.92
N LEU A 54 7.57 11.48 2.24
CA LEU A 54 6.31 11.24 2.97
C LEU A 54 5.24 12.25 2.58
N ASN A 55 5.57 13.54 2.53
CA ASN A 55 4.63 14.59 2.14
C ASN A 55 4.16 14.41 0.69
N GLN A 56 5.05 14.00 -0.22
CA GLN A 56 4.69 13.69 -1.59
C GLN A 56 3.74 12.49 -1.68
N MET A 57 4.01 11.42 -0.92
CA MET A 57 3.14 10.25 -0.85
C MET A 57 1.75 10.61 -0.31
N LEU A 58 1.66 11.42 0.76
CA LEU A 58 0.38 11.88 1.31
C LEU A 58 -0.43 12.68 0.28
N LYS A 59 0.23 13.52 -0.52
CA LYS A 59 -0.42 14.25 -1.63
C LYS A 59 -0.94 13.33 -2.72
N GLU A 60 -0.17 12.31 -3.11
CA GLU A 60 -0.60 11.31 -4.11
C GLU A 60 -1.78 10.47 -3.63
N MET A 61 -1.86 10.24 -2.32
CA MET A 61 -3.01 9.62 -1.66
C MET A 61 -4.18 10.60 -1.45
N GLU A 62 -4.03 11.86 -1.86
CA GLU A 62 -5.00 12.95 -1.71
C GLU A 62 -5.43 13.16 -0.24
N VAL A 63 -4.48 13.04 0.69
CA VAL A 63 -4.71 13.35 2.10
C VAL A 63 -4.80 14.87 2.26
N PRO A 64 -5.90 15.42 2.78
CA PRO A 64 -6.01 16.87 3.00
C PRO A 64 -5.01 17.37 4.04
N GLU A 65 -4.50 18.58 3.86
CA GLU A 65 -3.56 19.19 4.81
C GLU A 65 -4.16 19.28 6.22
N GLY A 66 -3.38 18.87 7.22
CA GLY A 66 -3.80 18.88 8.63
C GLY A 66 -4.80 17.79 9.02
N GLN A 67 -5.19 16.90 8.10
CA GLN A 67 -6.06 15.77 8.40
C GLN A 67 -5.27 14.46 8.53
N GLY A 68 -5.89 13.49 9.23
CA GLY A 68 -5.37 12.13 9.29
C GLY A 68 -5.59 11.37 7.98
N VAL A 69 -4.80 10.32 7.79
CA VAL A 69 -4.94 9.37 6.70
C VAL A 69 -6.16 8.49 6.97
N THR A 70 -7.18 8.56 6.12
CA THR A 70 -8.34 7.66 6.14
C THR A 70 -8.00 6.32 5.49
N PHE A 71 -8.85 5.31 5.69
CA PHE A 71 -8.69 4.04 4.97
C PHE A 71 -8.79 4.21 3.45
N GLU A 72 -9.65 5.12 2.95
CA GLU A 72 -9.74 5.42 1.51
C GLU A 72 -8.45 5.99 0.95
N ASN A 73 -7.79 6.89 1.70
CA ASN A 73 -6.50 7.43 1.31
C ASN A 73 -5.45 6.31 1.26
N PHE A 74 -5.38 5.47 2.29
CA PHE A 74 -4.51 4.29 2.33
C PHE A 74 -4.79 3.32 1.17
N TRP A 75 -6.04 3.09 0.82
CA TRP A 75 -6.41 2.19 -0.28
C TRP A 75 -5.87 2.67 -1.63
N LYS A 76 -5.72 3.99 -1.85
CA LYS A 76 -5.07 4.52 -3.05
C LYS A 76 -3.61 4.09 -3.14
N LEU A 77 -2.87 4.06 -2.02
CA LEU A 77 -1.51 3.54 -1.97
C LEU A 77 -1.49 2.03 -2.31
N VAL A 78 -2.37 1.24 -1.69
CA VAL A 78 -2.50 -0.20 -1.99
C VAL A 78 -2.77 -0.43 -3.48
N ASN A 79 -3.69 0.34 -4.06
CA ASN A 79 -4.01 0.28 -5.48
C ASN A 79 -2.80 0.66 -6.36
N SER A 80 -2.03 1.69 -5.99
CA SER A 80 -0.82 2.11 -6.72
C SER A 80 0.25 1.00 -6.71
N ILE A 81 0.48 0.39 -5.56
CA ILE A 81 1.42 -0.74 -5.40
C ILE A 81 0.97 -1.94 -6.22
N ALA A 82 -0.32 -2.31 -6.13
CA ALA A 82 -0.88 -3.43 -6.89
C ALA A 82 -0.85 -3.18 -8.41
N SER A 83 -1.15 -1.95 -8.85
CA SER A 83 -1.12 -1.56 -10.26
C SER A 83 0.30 -1.62 -10.83
N THR A 84 1.28 -1.14 -10.07
CA THR A 84 2.70 -1.25 -10.42
C THR A 84 3.12 -2.71 -10.58
N GLN A 85 2.81 -3.56 -9.59
CA GLN A 85 3.12 -4.99 -9.64
C GLN A 85 2.44 -5.69 -10.83
N CYS A 86 1.16 -5.39 -11.09
CA CYS A 86 0.44 -5.93 -12.24
C CYS A 86 1.10 -5.53 -13.56
N GLY A 87 1.50 -4.26 -13.70
CA GLY A 87 2.20 -3.77 -14.89
C GLY A 87 3.57 -4.43 -15.12
N LEU A 88 4.32 -4.73 -14.05
CA LEU A 88 5.58 -5.48 -14.15
C LEU A 88 5.33 -6.91 -14.67
N LEU A 89 4.35 -7.61 -14.10
CA LEU A 89 3.98 -8.96 -14.53
C LEU A 89 3.47 -9.01 -15.98
N GLN A 90 2.87 -7.93 -16.49
CA GLN A 90 2.49 -7.82 -17.90
C GLN A 90 3.69 -7.59 -18.82
N LYS A 91 4.68 -6.78 -18.40
CA LYS A 91 5.91 -6.52 -19.16
C LYS A 91 6.80 -7.75 -19.26
N ASP A 92 6.89 -8.57 -18.21
CA ASP A 92 7.63 -9.84 -18.24
C ASP A 92 7.06 -10.85 -19.25
N LYS A 93 5.78 -10.74 -19.59
CA LYS A 93 5.16 -11.56 -20.67
C LYS A 93 5.46 -11.04 -22.08
N SER A 94 5.99 -9.82 -22.22
CA SER A 94 6.24 -9.14 -23.50
C SER A 94 7.67 -9.31 -24.02
N VAL A 95 8.64 -9.65 -23.16
CA VAL A 95 10.05 -9.82 -23.58
C VAL A 95 10.26 -11.20 -24.21
N LYS A 96 9.74 -11.41 -25.42
CA LYS A 96 10.32 -12.37 -26.37
C LYS A 96 11.40 -11.64 -27.17
N CYS A 97 12.59 -11.47 -26.58
CA CYS A 97 13.77 -11.12 -27.36
C CYS A 97 14.19 -12.32 -28.21
N THR A 98 13.59 -12.46 -29.39
CA THR A 98 14.15 -13.29 -30.46
C THR A 98 15.18 -12.46 -31.21
N CYS A 99 16.34 -12.24 -30.60
CA CYS A 99 17.53 -11.86 -31.37
C CYS A 99 18.09 -13.14 -32.00
N LEU A 100 17.49 -13.57 -33.12
CA LEU A 100 18.17 -14.41 -34.09
C LEU A 100 19.12 -13.51 -34.88
N LEU A 101 20.33 -13.33 -34.34
CA LEU A 101 21.50 -13.06 -35.17
C LEU A 101 22.12 -14.42 -35.46
N LEU A 102 21.86 -14.93 -36.66
CA LEU A 102 22.73 -15.77 -37.49
C LEU A 102 22.19 -15.76 -38.92
#